data_AF-A0A2M7C186-F1
#
_entry.id   AF-A0A2M7C186-F1
#
_cell.length_a   1.000
_cell.length_b   1.000
_cell.length_c   1.000
_cell.angle_alpha   90.00
_cell.angle_beta   90.00
_cell.angle_gamma   90.00
#
_symmetry.space_group_name_H-M   'P 1'
#
loop_
_entity.id
_entity.type
_entity.pdbx_description
1 polymer ?
#
loop_
_entity_poly.entity_id
_entity_poly.type
_entity_poly.pdbx_seq_one_letter_code
_entity_poly.pdbx_strand_id
1 'polypeptide(L)'
;MNFMPVVLWSDALVFLLLAAGVVVAWYVRRHEHLLLPWRRVGQSGVAVVSLLVLALFLLVGGLDTLHYRPALSDKNGGETVYSPEVLSVFDKLVEPLRLHSEKTYSAPLALTLYAKESFTDAQGRLVRDYPRLQYGGAHLAYPSQRDGDVLTRAAVGALAGLLLAGLSYAAWARLSP
;
A
#
# COMPACT_ATOMS: atom_id res chain seq x y z
N MET A 1 1.02 -19.64 -19.06
CA MET A 1 1.35 -18.91 -17.82
C MET A 1 0.22 -17.92 -17.58
N ASN A 2 -0.22 -17.70 -16.35
CA ASN A 2 -1.41 -16.85 -16.08
C ASN A 2 -1.09 -15.35 -16.06
N PHE A 3 0.19 -14.99 -16.20
CA PHE A 3 0.67 -13.61 -16.26
C PHE A 3 1.93 -13.52 -17.11
N MET A 4 2.16 -12.36 -17.70
CA MET A 4 3.38 -12.02 -18.44
C MET A 4 4.10 -10.87 -17.71
N PRO A 5 5.30 -11.07 -17.17
CA PRO A 5 6.03 -9.98 -16.51
C PRO A 5 6.41 -8.90 -17.52
N VAL A 6 6.37 -7.64 -17.09
CA VAL A 6 6.76 -6.48 -17.89
C VAL A 6 7.79 -5.71 -17.07
N VAL A 7 8.90 -5.34 -17.70
CA VAL A 7 9.91 -4.48 -17.07
C VAL A 7 9.84 -3.12 -17.76
N LEU A 8 9.36 -2.11 -17.04
CA LEU A 8 9.40 -0.74 -17.52
C LEU A 8 10.80 -0.15 -17.30
N TRP A 9 11.13 0.90 -18.05
CA TRP A 9 12.41 1.60 -17.86
C TRP A 9 12.55 2.23 -16.48
N SER A 10 11.45 2.76 -15.93
CA SER A 10 11.38 3.23 -14.53
C SER A 10 11.82 2.13 -13.57
N ASP A 11 11.35 0.91 -13.79
CA ASP A 11 11.62 -0.24 -12.92
C ASP A 11 13.09 -0.61 -12.95
N ALA A 12 13.67 -0.66 -14.15
CA ALA A 12 15.09 -0.93 -14.33
C ALA A 12 15.97 0.10 -13.60
N LEU A 13 15.61 1.38 -13.63
CA LEU A 13 16.34 2.43 -12.92
C LEU A 13 16.22 2.28 -11.39
N VAL A 14 15.04 1.95 -10.88
CA VAL A 14 14.83 1.68 -9.45
C VAL A 14 15.66 0.47 -9.01
N PHE A 15 15.60 -0.64 -9.74
CA PHE A 15 16.41 -1.82 -9.44
C PHE A 15 17.92 -1.55 -9.53
N LEU A 16 18.37 -0.74 -10.49
CA LEU A 16 19.76 -0.32 -10.58
C LEU A 16 20.19 0.50 -9.35
N LEU A 17 19.36 1.43 -8.90
CA LEU A 17 19.60 2.21 -7.69
C LEU A 17 19.68 1.32 -6.44
N LEU A 18 18.75 0.37 -6.30
CA LEU A 18 18.76 -0.60 -5.19
C LEU A 18 20.01 -1.48 -5.24
N ALA A 19 20.37 -2.00 -6.42
CA ALA A 19 21.58 -2.79 -6.61
C ALA A 19 22.85 -2.00 -6.26
N ALA A 20 22.95 -0.74 -6.70
CA ALA A 20 24.06 0.15 -6.33
C ALA A 20 24.13 0.36 -4.82
N GLY A 21 22.99 0.59 -4.16
CA GLY A 21 22.91 0.71 -2.70
C GLY A 21 23.38 -0.56 -1.98
N VAL A 22 22.99 -1.74 -2.46
CA VAL A 22 23.44 -3.04 -1.92
C VAL A 22 24.94 -3.23 -2.10
N VAL A 23 25.49 -2.89 -3.28
CA VAL A 23 26.93 -2.97 -3.55
C VAL A 23 27.72 -2.05 -2.62
N VAL A 24 27.28 -0.80 -2.45
CA VAL A 24 27.91 0.15 -1.51
C VAL A 24 27.83 -0.36 -0.08
N ALA A 25 26.66 -0.85 0.36
CA ALA A 25 26.49 -1.41 1.69
C ALA A 25 27.41 -2.62 1.91
N TRP A 26 27.56 -3.51 0.92
CA TRP A 26 28.48 -4.64 0.99
C TRP A 26 29.94 -4.19 1.07
N TYR A 27 30.33 -3.23 0.23
CA TYR A 27 31.68 -2.66 0.24
C TYR A 27 32.02 -2.03 1.59
N VAL A 28 31.14 -1.18 2.13
CA VAL A 28 31.30 -0.56 3.46
C VAL A 28 31.43 -1.63 4.55
N ARG A 29 30.60 -2.69 4.52
CA ARG A 29 30.66 -3.78 5.51
C ARG A 29 31.97 -4.56 5.51
N ARG A 30 32.75 -4.52 4.43
CA ARG A 30 34.08 -5.16 4.35
C ARG A 30 35.22 -4.27 4.86
N HIS A 31 34.99 -2.97 5.04
CA HIS A 31 36.02 -2.01 5.42
C HIS A 31 35.72 -1.36 6.77
N GLU A 32 36.49 -1.73 7.80
CA GLU A 32 36.23 -1.31 9.18
C GLU A 32 36.26 0.22 9.37
N HIS A 33 37.16 0.92 8.67
CA HIS A 33 37.22 2.39 8.72
C HIS A 33 35.96 3.06 8.16
N LEU A 34 35.29 2.45 7.17
CA LEU A 34 34.03 2.95 6.62
C LEU A 34 32.84 2.62 7.51
N LEU A 35 32.89 1.54 8.30
CA LEU A 35 31.81 1.10 9.20
C LEU A 35 31.64 1.99 10.43
N LEU A 36 32.69 2.65 10.91
CA LEU A 36 32.69 3.42 12.17
C LEU A 36 31.56 4.48 12.24
N PRO A 37 31.32 5.31 11.20
CA PRO A 37 30.20 6.24 11.19
C PRO A 37 28.84 5.54 11.19
N TRP A 38 28.69 4.45 10.43
CA TRP A 38 27.42 3.71 10.32
C TRP A 38 27.03 3.02 11.63
N ARG A 39 28.01 2.58 12.44
CA ARG A 39 27.74 2.07 13.79
C ARG A 39 27.10 3.13 14.68
N ARG A 40 27.55 4.39 14.60
CA ARG A 40 26.92 5.50 15.35
C ARG A 40 25.51 5.80 14.85
N VAL A 41 25.29 5.75 13.54
CA VAL A 41 23.94 5.90 12.97
C VAL A 41 23.03 4.79 13.48
N GLY A 42 23.48 3.54 13.49
CA GLY A 42 22.70 2.41 14.02
C GLY A 42 22.38 2.48 15.52
N GLN A 43 23.13 3.27 16.29
CA GLN A 43 22.87 3.53 17.71
C GLN A 43 21.90 4.71 17.95
N SER A 44 21.56 5.47 16.91
CA SER A 44 20.62 6.58 17.00
C SER A 44 19.18 6.11 16.83
N GLY A 45 18.33 6.36 17.83
CA GLY A 45 16.90 6.06 17.75
C GLY A 45 16.22 6.72 16.54
N VAL A 46 16.61 7.96 16.20
CA VAL A 46 16.07 8.68 15.03
C VAL A 46 16.43 7.97 13.72
N ALA A 47 17.65 7.46 13.61
CA ALA A 47 18.09 6.75 12.40
C ALA A 47 17.36 5.42 12.24
N VAL A 48 17.12 4.69 13.33
CA VAL A 48 16.36 3.43 13.31
C VAL A 48 14.90 3.68 12.91
N VAL A 49 14.25 4.70 13.47
CA VAL A 49 12.88 5.08 13.07
C VAL A 49 12.83 5.50 11.59
N SER A 50 13.81 6.28 11.14
CA SER A 50 13.90 6.68 9.73
C SER A 50 14.11 5.49 8.80
N LEU A 51 14.94 4.52 9.20
CA LEU A 51 15.17 3.29 8.46
C LEU A 51 13.89 2.44 8.37
N LEU A 52 13.10 2.36 9.44
CA LEU A 52 11.83 1.65 9.44
C LEU A 52 10.83 2.28 8.45
N VAL A 53 10.69 3.60 8.49
CA VAL A 53 9.85 4.35 7.54
C VAL A 53 10.34 4.13 6.11
N LEU A 54 11.65 4.25 5.87
CA LEU A 54 12.24 4.03 4.56
C LEU A 54 12.05 2.59 4.07
N ALA A 55 12.19 1.60 4.96
CA ALA A 55 11.97 0.19 4.61
C ALA A 55 10.52 -0.07 4.17
N LEU A 56 9.54 0.60 4.79
CA LEU A 56 8.15 0.54 4.34
C LEU A 56 7.99 1.11 2.92
N PHE A 57 8.61 2.27 2.63
CA PHE A 57 8.61 2.84 1.29
C PHE A 57 9.29 1.94 0.26
N LEU A 58 10.43 1.34 0.61
CA LEU A 58 11.13 0.39 -0.25
C LEU A 58 10.32 -0.87 -0.51
N LEU A 59 9.60 -1.37 0.49
CA LEU A 59 8.73 -2.53 0.35
C LEU A 59 7.56 -2.20 -0.59
N VAL A 60 6.83 -1.11 -0.32
CA VAL A 60 5.67 -0.71 -1.14
C VAL A 60 6.12 -0.36 -2.56
N GLY A 61 7.15 0.47 -2.70
CA GLY A 61 7.70 0.84 -4.00
C GLY A 61 8.27 -0.36 -4.77
N GLY A 62 8.89 -1.32 -4.06
CA GLY A 62 9.36 -2.56 -4.66
C GLY A 62 8.21 -3.40 -5.22
N LEU A 63 7.10 -3.54 -4.48
CA LEU A 63 5.89 -4.24 -4.96
C LEU A 63 5.22 -3.49 -6.12
N ASP A 64 5.25 -2.16 -6.09
CA ASP A 64 4.69 -1.30 -7.14
C ASP A 64 5.53 -1.34 -8.43
N THR A 65 6.83 -1.58 -8.31
CA THR A 65 7.75 -1.71 -9.45
C THR A 65 7.63 -3.07 -10.17
N LEU A 66 7.01 -4.07 -9.54
CA LEU A 66 6.85 -5.41 -10.11
C LEU A 66 5.63 -5.47 -11.03
N HIS A 67 5.82 -5.16 -12.30
CA HIS A 67 4.73 -5.10 -13.28
C HIS A 67 4.48 -6.41 -14.03
N TYR A 68 3.22 -6.68 -14.34
CA TYR A 68 2.78 -7.82 -15.13
C TYR A 68 1.48 -7.53 -15.91
N ARG A 69 1.22 -8.32 -16.95
CA ARG A 69 -0.07 -8.35 -17.67
C ARG A 69 -0.82 -9.63 -17.33
N PRO A 70 -2.05 -9.59 -16.81
CA PRO A 70 -2.85 -10.78 -16.55
C PRO A 70 -3.33 -11.43 -17.85
N ALA A 71 -3.46 -12.76 -17.86
CA ALA A 71 -4.09 -13.48 -18.96
C ALA A 71 -5.61 -13.21 -19.00
N LEU A 72 -6.17 -12.99 -20.18
CA LEU A 72 -7.61 -12.86 -20.39
C LEU A 72 -8.27 -14.24 -20.29
N SER A 73 -9.47 -14.27 -19.71
CA SER A 73 -10.26 -15.49 -19.52
C SER A 73 -10.67 -16.12 -20.85
N ASP A 74 -10.83 -15.30 -21.89
CA ASP A 74 -11.34 -15.71 -23.18
C ASP A 74 -10.20 -16.24 -24.07
N LYS A 75 -10.16 -17.57 -24.23
CA LYS A 75 -9.17 -18.26 -25.07
C LYS A 75 -9.65 -18.24 -26.51
N ASN A 76 -9.48 -17.12 -27.21
CA ASN A 76 -9.69 -17.08 -28.65
C ASN A 76 -8.70 -18.02 -29.36
N GLY A 77 -9.17 -19.19 -29.80
CA GLY A 77 -8.40 -20.12 -30.63
C GLY A 77 -7.33 -20.95 -29.91
N GLY A 78 -7.34 -21.03 -28.58
CA GLY A 78 -6.41 -21.85 -27.78
C GLY A 78 -5.10 -21.16 -27.39
N GLU A 79 -4.83 -19.95 -27.91
CA GLU A 79 -3.71 -19.12 -27.47
C GLU A 79 -4.07 -18.29 -26.22
N THR A 80 -3.10 -18.10 -25.32
CA THR A 80 -3.28 -17.25 -24.14
C THR A 80 -3.09 -15.78 -24.54
N VAL A 81 -4.17 -15.02 -24.57
CA VAL A 81 -4.12 -13.56 -24.82
C VAL A 81 -3.97 -12.83 -23.49
N TYR A 82 -3.09 -11.83 -23.42
CA TYR A 82 -2.86 -11.03 -22.22
C TYR A 82 -3.59 -9.67 -22.30
N SER A 83 -4.00 -9.15 -21.15
CA SER A 83 -4.61 -7.82 -21.03
C SER A 83 -3.64 -6.74 -21.52
N PRO A 84 -4.12 -5.69 -22.21
CA PRO A 84 -3.30 -4.53 -22.55
C PRO A 84 -2.90 -3.72 -21.31
N GLU A 85 -3.66 -3.84 -20.22
CA GLU A 85 -3.40 -3.17 -18.95
C GLU A 85 -2.21 -3.83 -18.22
N VAL A 86 -1.27 -2.99 -17.78
CA VAL A 86 -0.12 -3.40 -16.99
C VAL A 86 -0.43 -3.10 -15.53
N LEU A 87 -0.33 -4.11 -14.68
CA LEU A 87 -0.64 -4.02 -13.24
C LEU A 87 0.62 -4.30 -12.43
N SER A 88 0.75 -3.65 -11.28
CA SER A 88 1.81 -3.99 -10.32
C SER A 88 1.37 -5.12 -9.37
N VAL A 89 2.32 -5.78 -8.71
CA VAL A 89 2.01 -6.72 -7.61
C VAL A 89 1.28 -5.99 -6.49
N PHE A 90 1.66 -4.73 -6.23
CA PHE A 90 0.95 -3.89 -5.27
C PHE A 90 -0.52 -3.72 -5.66
N ASP A 91 -0.83 -3.41 -6.91
CA ASP A 91 -2.21 -3.29 -7.40
C ASP A 91 -3.04 -4.55 -7.18
N LYS A 92 -2.41 -5.73 -7.23
CA LYS A 92 -3.11 -6.99 -6.94
C LYS A 92 -3.40 -7.17 -5.46
N LEU A 93 -2.46 -6.78 -4.60
CA LEU A 93 -2.64 -6.87 -3.14
C LEU A 93 -3.69 -5.88 -2.63
N VAL A 94 -3.78 -4.70 -3.24
CA VAL A 94 -4.78 -3.67 -2.92
C VAL A 94 -5.87 -3.55 -3.99
N GLU A 95 -6.19 -4.66 -4.66
CA GLU A 95 -7.17 -4.72 -5.76
C GLU A 95 -8.50 -4.00 -5.47
N PRO A 96 -9.09 -4.08 -4.25
CA PRO A 96 -10.26 -3.29 -3.90
C PRO A 96 -10.07 -1.78 -4.09
N LEU A 97 -8.88 -1.22 -3.83
CA LEU A 97 -8.64 0.22 -4.01
C LEU A 97 -8.67 0.63 -5.49
N ARG A 98 -8.23 -0.25 -6.39
CA ARG A 98 -8.26 0.00 -7.85
C ARG A 98 -9.68 -0.16 -8.40
N LEU A 99 -10.37 -1.22 -8.00
CA LEU A 99 -11.68 -1.59 -8.57
C LEU A 99 -12.85 -0.77 -7.99
N HIS A 100 -12.78 -0.36 -6.73
CA HIS A 100 -13.85 0.36 -6.05
C HIS A 100 -13.73 1.88 -6.22
N SER A 101 -13.76 2.34 -7.47
CA SER A 101 -13.77 3.77 -7.78
C SER A 101 -15.14 4.40 -7.54
N GLU A 102 -15.16 5.53 -6.84
CA GLU A 102 -16.36 6.35 -6.61
C GLU A 102 -16.53 7.39 -7.73
N LYS A 103 -17.75 7.88 -7.96
CA LYS A 103 -18.04 8.86 -9.02
C LYS A 103 -17.25 10.17 -8.86
N THR A 104 -17.08 10.62 -7.62
CA THR A 104 -16.39 11.87 -7.31
C THR A 104 -15.46 11.67 -6.12
N TYR A 105 -14.35 12.40 -6.10
CA TYR A 105 -13.50 12.49 -4.92
C TYR A 105 -14.29 13.02 -3.72
N SER A 106 -14.11 12.39 -2.55
CA SER A 106 -14.70 12.81 -1.28
C SER A 106 -13.61 13.24 -0.30
N ALA A 107 -14.01 13.84 0.82
CA ALA A 107 -13.08 14.03 1.93
C ALA A 107 -12.59 12.67 2.47
N PRO A 108 -11.40 12.61 3.09
CA PRO A 108 -10.92 11.38 3.73
C PRO A 108 -11.93 10.86 4.75
N LEU A 109 -12.22 9.56 4.70
CA LEU A 109 -13.17 8.89 5.60
C LEU A 109 -14.60 9.47 5.54
N ALA A 110 -15.01 10.07 4.42
CA ALA A 110 -16.39 10.48 4.20
C ALA A 110 -17.30 9.28 3.94
N LEU A 111 -18.61 9.48 4.12
CA LEU A 111 -19.65 8.49 3.77
C LEU A 111 -20.52 8.94 2.59
N THR A 112 -20.29 10.15 2.09
CA THR A 112 -21.05 10.77 1.01
C THR A 112 -20.11 11.34 -0.04
N LEU A 113 -20.60 11.45 -1.27
CA LEU A 113 -19.91 12.14 -2.35
C LEU A 113 -19.72 13.63 -2.01
N TYR A 114 -18.72 14.25 -2.62
CA TYR A 114 -18.51 15.69 -2.50
C TYR A 114 -19.46 16.51 -3.37
N ALA A 115 -19.94 15.97 -4.48
CA ALA A 115 -20.88 16.66 -5.35
C ALA A 115 -22.33 16.36 -4.94
N LYS A 116 -23.19 17.40 -4.92
CA LYS A 116 -24.63 17.21 -4.78
C LYS A 116 -25.20 16.69 -6.10
N GLU A 117 -25.97 15.61 -6.02
CA GLU A 117 -26.71 15.05 -7.15
C GLU A 117 -28.22 15.09 -6.86
N SER A 118 -29.01 15.11 -7.93
CA SER A 118 -30.45 14.95 -7.82
C SER A 118 -30.79 13.46 -7.88
N PHE A 119 -31.39 12.92 -6.82
CA PHE A 119 -31.78 11.51 -6.73
C PHE A 119 -33.14 11.37 -6.03
N THR A 120 -33.78 10.22 -6.22
CA THR A 120 -35.05 9.92 -5.57
C THR A 120 -34.79 9.33 -4.18
N ASP A 121 -35.35 9.95 -3.14
CA ASP A 121 -35.24 9.43 -1.77
C ASP A 121 -36.09 8.15 -1.57
N ALA A 122 -35.94 7.52 -0.40
CA ALA A 122 -36.70 6.32 -0.05
C ALA A 122 -38.23 6.55 -0.01
N GLN A 123 -38.67 7.81 0.01
CA GLN A 123 -40.08 8.23 0.01
C GLN A 123 -40.56 8.62 -1.39
N GLY A 124 -39.75 8.43 -2.44
CA GLY A 124 -40.11 8.73 -3.83
C GLY A 124 -39.98 10.21 -4.21
N ARG A 125 -39.42 11.06 -3.36
CA ARG A 125 -39.26 12.49 -3.63
C ARG A 125 -37.94 12.76 -4.32
N LEU A 126 -37.96 13.65 -5.31
CA LEU A 126 -36.73 14.14 -5.93
C LEU A 126 -36.03 15.12 -4.97
N VAL A 127 -34.86 14.73 -4.48
CA VAL A 127 -34.03 15.55 -3.58
C VAL A 127 -32.69 15.86 -4.25
N ARG A 128 -32.10 17.00 -3.92
CA ARG A 128 -30.76 17.39 -4.38
C ARG A 128 -29.82 17.47 -3.19
N ASP A 129 -29.07 16.41 -2.95
CA ASP A 129 -28.19 16.29 -1.77
C ASP A 129 -26.92 15.48 -2.11
N TYR A 130 -26.03 15.29 -1.13
CA TYR A 130 -24.82 14.49 -1.28
C TYR A 130 -25.16 13.00 -1.18
N PRO A 131 -25.08 12.23 -2.28
CA PRO A 131 -25.39 10.81 -2.24
C PRO A 131 -24.40 10.05 -1.37
N ARG A 132 -24.86 8.95 -0.79
CA ARG A 132 -23.99 8.01 -0.07
C ARG A 132 -22.97 7.38 -1.04
N LEU A 133 -21.74 7.20 -0.56
CA LEU A 133 -20.69 6.47 -1.29
C LEU A 133 -21.09 5.02 -1.49
N GLN A 134 -20.67 4.43 -2.62
CA GLN A 134 -21.00 3.05 -2.96
C GLN A 134 -20.16 2.05 -2.14
N TYR A 135 -18.90 2.37 -1.90
CA TYR A 135 -17.91 1.52 -1.25
C TYR A 135 -17.44 2.13 0.08
N GLY A 136 -17.27 3.45 0.13
CA GLY A 136 -16.87 4.19 1.33
C GLY A 136 -17.88 4.04 2.48
N GLY A 137 -17.50 3.26 3.50
CA GLY A 137 -18.38 2.97 4.66
C GLY A 137 -19.68 2.27 4.28
N ALA A 138 -19.67 1.47 3.22
CA ALA A 138 -20.82 0.68 2.76
C ALA A 138 -21.34 -0.28 3.85
N HIS A 139 -20.47 -0.74 4.75
CA HIS A 139 -20.82 -1.63 5.86
C HIS A 139 -21.58 -0.96 7.01
N LEU A 140 -21.63 0.38 7.06
CA LEU A 140 -22.29 1.10 8.14
C LEU A 140 -23.80 1.18 7.89
N ALA A 141 -24.62 0.93 8.91
CA ALA A 141 -26.06 1.10 8.77
C ALA A 141 -26.46 2.58 8.82
N TYR A 142 -25.79 3.36 9.68
CA TYR A 142 -26.10 4.76 9.93
C TYR A 142 -24.84 5.64 9.90
N PRO A 143 -24.93 6.89 9.40
CA PRO A 143 -23.79 7.80 9.36
C PRO A 143 -23.16 8.11 10.73
N SER A 144 -23.94 8.04 11.81
CA SER A 144 -23.47 8.25 13.18
C SER A 144 -22.46 7.21 13.66
N GLN A 145 -22.39 6.04 13.01
CA GLN A 145 -21.45 4.97 13.36
C GLN A 145 -20.02 5.23 12.85
N ARG A 146 -19.83 6.23 11.98
CA ARG A 146 -18.56 6.51 11.30
C ARG A 146 -17.40 6.67 12.26
N ASP A 147 -17.55 7.57 13.24
CA ASP A 147 -16.43 7.93 14.12
C ASP A 147 -16.05 6.77 15.04
N GLY A 148 -17.04 5.97 15.46
CA GLY A 148 -16.82 4.73 16.19
C GLY A 148 -16.05 3.69 15.37
N ASP A 149 -16.45 3.46 14.12
CA ASP A 149 -15.75 2.54 13.19
C ASP A 149 -14.30 2.98 12.96
N VAL A 150 -14.08 4.26 12.69
CA VAL A 150 -12.74 4.84 12.51
C VAL A 150 -11.89 4.65 13.76
N LEU A 151 -12.43 4.95 14.95
CA LEU A 151 -11.71 4.81 16.21
C LEU A 151 -11.36 3.34 16.49
N THR A 152 -12.29 2.42 16.27
CA THR A 152 -12.04 0.98 16.45
C THR A 152 -10.94 0.49 15.51
N ARG A 153 -11.01 0.84 14.22
CA ARG A 153 -9.97 0.47 13.24
C ARG A 153 -8.61 1.07 13.60
N ALA A 154 -8.57 2.33 14.03
CA ALA A 154 -7.34 2.98 14.47
C ALA A 154 -6.76 2.29 15.72
N ALA A 155 -7.59 1.94 16.70
CA ALA A 155 -7.16 1.24 17.90
C ALA A 155 -6.62 -0.17 17.60
N VAL A 156 -7.32 -0.94 16.77
CA VAL A 156 -6.86 -2.26 16.32
C VAL A 156 -5.52 -2.16 15.60
N GLY A 157 -5.38 -1.20 14.68
CA GLY A 157 -4.11 -0.95 13.99
C GLY A 157 -2.97 -0.56 14.93
N ALA A 158 -3.24 0.32 15.90
CA ALA A 158 -2.25 0.72 16.90
C ALA A 158 -1.81 -0.47 17.77
N LEU A 159 -2.75 -1.30 18.23
CA LEU A 159 -2.45 -2.51 19.00
C LEU A 159 -1.63 -3.51 18.20
N ALA A 160 -2.01 -3.78 16.95
CA ALA A 160 -1.26 -4.67 16.06
C ALA A 160 0.16 -4.13 15.82
N GLY A 161 0.31 -2.82 15.61
CA GLY A 161 1.61 -2.18 15.46
C GLY A 161 2.49 -2.30 16.72
N LEU A 162 1.91 -2.07 17.90
CA LEU A 162 2.61 -2.24 19.19
C LEU A 162 3.03 -3.68 19.43
N LEU A 163 2.19 -4.66 19.08
CA LEU A 163 2.52 -6.07 19.18
C LEU A 163 3.67 -6.44 18.24
N LEU A 164 3.63 -6.02 16.98
CA LEU A 164 4.71 -6.26 16.02
C LEU A 164 6.01 -5.60 16.46
N ALA A 165 5.95 -4.36 16.96
CA ALA A 165 7.11 -3.66 17.51
C ALA A 165 7.69 -4.39 18.72
N GLY A 166 6.83 -4.83 19.65
CA GLY A 166 7.23 -5.60 20.83
C GLY A 166 7.87 -6.96 20.46
N LEU A 167 7.31 -7.69 19.49
CA LEU A 167 7.89 -8.93 18.98
C LEU A 167 9.24 -8.70 18.30
N SER A 168 9.35 -7.64 17.50
CA SER A 168 10.60 -7.26 16.82
C SER A 168 11.68 -6.91 17.84
N TYR A 169 11.32 -6.15 18.89
CA TYR A 169 12.22 -5.81 19.98
C TYR A 169 12.64 -7.06 20.78
N ALA A 170 11.71 -7.92 21.15
CA ALA A 170 12.00 -9.15 21.88
C ALA A 170 12.91 -10.11 21.08
N ALA A 171 12.68 -10.21 19.77
CA ALA A 171 13.54 -10.99 18.88
C ALA A 171 14.95 -10.39 18.82
N TRP A 172 15.06 -9.06 18.66
CA TRP A 172 16.35 -8.36 18.67
C TRP A 172 17.09 -8.56 20.01
N ALA A 173 16.42 -8.38 21.14
CA ALA A 173 17.00 -8.54 22.47
C ALA A 173 17.49 -9.97 22.77
N ARG A 174 16.92 -10.98 22.11
CA ARG A 174 17.39 -12.38 22.18
C ARG A 174 18.60 -12.66 21.29
N LEU A 175 18.78 -11.89 20.21
CA LEU A 175 19.86 -12.03 19.23
C LEU A 175 21.05 -11.11 19.52
N SER A 176 20.86 -10.08 20.36
CA SER A 176 21.94 -9.25 20.87
C SER A 176 22.75 -10.03 21.92
N PRO A 177 24.07 -10.21 21.71
CA PRO A 177 24.96 -10.87 22.66
C PRO A 177 25.11 -10.08 23.97
#